data_AF-A0AAA9SM30-F1
#
_entry.id   AF-A0AAA9SM30-F1
#
_cell.length_a   1.000
_cell.length_b   1.000
_cell.length_c   1.000
_cell.angle_alpha   90.00
_cell.angle_beta   90.00
_cell.angle_gamma   90.00
#
_symmetry.space_group_name_H-M   'P 1'
#
loop_
_entity.id
_entity.type
_entity.pdbx_description
1 polymer ?
#
loop_
_entity_poly.entity_id
_entity_poly.type
_entity_poly.pdbx_seq_one_letter_code
_entity_poly.pdbx_strand_id
1 'polypeptide(L)'
;MKVKSLSHVRPSATPWTAAYQAPPSMGFSRQEYWSGVPLPSPLVIVSRKEPTPRLEPNQMPSSTSPDQGDDDLEACVLRFSDLDLKDTSLMNPSSSLKAELDVSAKKKYSFAKKKAFSLFVKTKEVPAPPCECKEKWWKCCQQLFTDPTSIHRHVATQHANEICHETASVLKQLAVTSSTSKSLESTDKRNPFKEDFTRNQEVSTWLPDISCFNPDELISGQGNDEGEVLLYYCYCDLKDPDWVCAWQTALCQHLHLTGKVRIATEGINGTVGGSRLATRLYVSVMLSCPLFKDYLCKDDFKTSKGGACCFPELRVGVFEEIVPMGISPNKISYKKPGIHLSPGEFHKEVEKFLSQANQEESDTILLDCRNFYESKIGRFQGCLAPDIRKFSYFPSYVDENLELFKEKRVLMYCTGGIRCERGSAYLKTKGVCKEVFQLKGGIHKYLEEFPDGFYKGKLFVFDERYALSFNNDIVSECSYCGVPWDHYNLCSTPQCRQLVLTCPACQERGFTACCVTCQDKGNRQAASPAQSSFKEECECTARRPRVPRELSRRGPLTAGASPLKPGAQAGC
;
A
#
# COMPACT_ATOMS: atom_id res chain seq x y z
N MET A 1 65.75 -32.18 -4.11
CA MET A 1 66.85 -31.88 -5.06
C MET A 1 66.36 -30.84 -6.06
N LYS A 2 67.03 -29.67 -6.07
CA LYS A 2 67.18 -28.65 -7.13
C LYS A 2 66.18 -28.65 -8.32
N VAL A 3 65.55 -27.50 -8.60
CA VAL A 3 65.92 -26.57 -9.70
C VAL A 3 64.81 -25.52 -9.99
N LYS A 4 65.28 -24.27 -10.25
CA LYS A 4 64.72 -23.14 -11.02
C LYS A 4 63.79 -22.11 -10.35
N SER A 5 64.39 -20.98 -10.01
CA SER A 5 63.78 -19.65 -10.10
C SER A 5 63.58 -19.24 -11.56
N LEU A 6 62.57 -18.41 -11.82
CA LEU A 6 62.52 -17.42 -12.89
C LEU A 6 61.43 -16.37 -12.60
N SER A 7 61.92 -15.12 -12.51
CA SER A 7 61.38 -13.86 -13.05
C SER A 7 59.93 -13.40 -12.78
N HIS A 8 59.89 -12.24 -12.11
CA HIS A 8 58.90 -11.16 -12.16
C HIS A 8 57.90 -11.12 -13.32
N VAL A 9 56.62 -11.09 -12.97
CA VAL A 9 55.57 -10.36 -13.68
C VAL A 9 54.77 -9.57 -12.64
N ARG A 10 54.72 -8.24 -12.78
CA ARG A 10 53.87 -7.35 -11.99
C ARG A 10 52.40 -7.51 -12.44
N PRO A 11 51.42 -7.68 -11.55
CA PRO A 11 50.03 -7.37 -11.86
C PRO A 11 49.80 -5.88 -11.58
N SER A 12 49.39 -5.15 -12.62
CA SER A 12 48.80 -3.83 -12.52
C SER A 12 47.52 -3.89 -11.69
N ALA A 13 47.58 -3.42 -10.45
CA ALA A 13 46.41 -3.15 -9.63
C ALA A 13 45.69 -1.91 -10.17
N THR A 14 44.40 -2.04 -10.49
CA THR A 14 43.48 -0.91 -10.66
C THR A 14 42.52 -0.89 -9.47
N PRO A 15 42.45 0.20 -8.69
CA PRO A 15 41.51 0.31 -7.58
C PRO A 15 40.25 1.05 -8.05
N TRP A 16 39.11 0.37 -8.09
CA TRP A 16 37.79 1.01 -8.14
C TRP A 16 36.85 0.33 -7.15
N THR A 17 37.10 0.53 -5.86
CA THR A 17 36.10 0.44 -4.81
C THR A 17 35.58 1.85 -4.53
N ALA A 18 34.65 2.33 -5.34
CA ALA A 18 33.84 3.48 -4.98
C ALA A 18 32.77 3.01 -4.00
N ALA A 19 33.05 3.18 -2.71
CA ALA A 19 32.04 3.11 -1.66
C ALA A 19 31.04 4.24 -1.90
N TYR A 20 29.90 3.93 -2.52
CA TYR A 20 28.78 4.86 -2.61
C TYR A 20 28.19 5.05 -1.21
N GLN A 21 28.51 6.19 -0.60
CA GLN A 21 27.80 6.66 0.58
C GLN A 21 26.33 6.93 0.19
N ALA A 22 25.40 6.27 0.87
CA ALA A 22 23.98 6.55 0.72
C ALA A 22 23.69 8.00 1.13
N PRO A 23 22.89 8.76 0.35
CA PRO A 23 22.48 10.10 0.75
C PRO A 23 21.60 10.04 2.01
N PRO A 24 21.61 11.09 2.86
CA PRO A 24 20.92 11.10 4.15
C PRO A 24 19.41 10.87 3.99
N SER A 25 18.85 10.14 4.96
CA SER A 25 17.43 9.77 5.02
C SER A 25 16.54 11.00 5.20
N MET A 26 16.01 11.53 4.10
CA MET A 26 14.82 12.37 4.12
C MET A 26 13.63 11.49 4.54
N GLY A 27 13.31 11.52 5.83
CA GLY A 27 12.33 10.64 6.46
C GLY A 27 10.89 10.97 6.08
N PHE A 28 10.35 10.33 5.04
CA PHE A 28 8.91 10.28 4.78
C PHE A 28 8.54 8.99 4.00
N SER A 29 7.47 8.31 4.44
CA SER A 29 6.87 7.08 3.88
C SER A 29 6.94 6.98 2.33
N ARG A 30 7.91 6.19 1.83
CA ARG A 30 8.29 6.03 0.41
C ARG A 30 7.35 5.13 -0.41
N GLN A 31 6.32 4.54 0.21
CA GLN A 31 5.80 3.25 -0.26
C GLN A 31 4.26 3.04 -0.25
N GLU A 32 3.48 4.05 0.14
CA GLU A 32 1.99 4.03 0.05
C GLU A 32 1.48 4.03 -1.40
N TYR A 33 2.35 4.46 -2.30
CA TYR A 33 2.01 4.70 -3.69
C TYR A 33 1.83 3.43 -4.52
N TRP A 34 2.73 2.48 -4.28
CA TRP A 34 2.81 1.19 -4.95
C TRP A 34 1.79 0.19 -4.40
N SER A 35 1.27 0.45 -3.19
CA SER A 35 0.33 -0.42 -2.46
C SER A 35 -1.13 0.02 -2.59
N GLY A 36 -1.43 1.07 -3.35
CA GLY A 36 -2.80 1.44 -3.72
C GLY A 36 -3.66 2.02 -2.59
N VAL A 37 -3.06 2.62 -1.56
CA VAL A 37 -3.78 3.24 -0.44
C VAL A 37 -4.56 4.48 -0.90
N PRO A 38 -5.88 4.59 -0.66
CA PRO A 38 -6.57 5.87 -0.66
C PRO A 38 -6.35 6.58 0.69
N LEU A 39 -5.89 7.82 0.68
CA LEU A 39 -5.92 8.69 1.87
C LEU A 39 -7.32 9.33 2.00
N PRO A 40 -7.76 9.64 3.24
CA PRO A 40 -9.05 10.29 3.49
C PRO A 40 -9.09 11.69 2.87
N SER A 41 -10.22 12.01 2.24
CA SER A 41 -10.44 13.27 1.51
C SER A 41 -10.26 14.51 2.41
N PRO A 42 -9.51 15.53 1.97
CA PRO A 42 -9.60 16.85 2.59
C PRO A 42 -10.92 17.52 2.20
N LEU A 43 -11.61 18.04 3.21
CA LEU A 43 -12.78 18.91 3.07
C LEU A 43 -12.40 20.12 2.20
N VAL A 44 -12.96 20.18 0.99
CA VAL A 44 -12.87 21.36 0.13
C VAL A 44 -13.79 22.43 0.73
N ILE A 45 -13.19 23.49 1.29
CA ILE A 45 -13.89 24.74 1.56
C ILE A 45 -14.14 25.39 0.20
N VAL A 46 -15.37 25.28 -0.27
CA VAL A 46 -15.86 25.98 -1.46
C VAL A 46 -16.20 27.42 -1.04
N SER A 47 -15.30 28.37 -1.30
CA SER A 47 -15.69 29.79 -1.36
C SER A 47 -16.34 30.04 -2.73
N ARG A 48 -17.68 29.90 -2.78
CA ARG A 48 -18.50 30.50 -3.82
C ARG A 48 -18.70 31.98 -3.46
N LYS A 49 -18.24 32.89 -4.32
CA LYS A 49 -18.93 34.17 -4.53
C LYS A 49 -19.52 34.13 -5.92
N GLU A 50 -20.84 33.97 -5.98
CA GLU A 50 -21.62 34.16 -7.19
C GLU A 50 -21.70 35.66 -7.55
N PRO A 51 -21.84 35.98 -8.85
CA PRO A 51 -21.88 37.34 -9.35
C PRO A 51 -23.30 37.91 -9.24
N THR A 52 -23.43 39.20 -8.99
CA THR A 52 -24.67 39.95 -9.29
C THR A 52 -24.37 41.22 -10.08
N PRO A 53 -25.31 41.67 -10.93
CA PRO A 53 -25.02 42.42 -12.14
C PRO A 53 -25.27 43.93 -11.99
N ARG A 54 -24.67 44.75 -12.85
CA ARG A 54 -25.34 45.80 -13.68
C ARG A 54 -24.35 46.82 -14.25
N LEU A 55 -24.55 47.08 -15.56
CA LEU A 55 -24.60 48.36 -16.27
C LEU A 55 -23.66 49.51 -15.83
N GLU A 56 -22.79 49.88 -16.76
CA GLU A 56 -22.29 51.24 -17.10
C GLU A 56 -23.32 52.36 -16.80
N PRO A 57 -22.90 53.63 -16.48
CA PRO A 57 -21.89 54.36 -17.25
C PRO A 57 -20.99 55.39 -16.51
N ASN A 58 -19.86 55.68 -17.16
CA ASN A 58 -19.15 56.96 -17.33
C ASN A 58 -18.87 57.97 -16.18
N GLN A 59 -17.65 58.52 -16.29
CA GLN A 59 -17.13 59.82 -15.81
C GLN A 59 -16.48 59.91 -14.41
N MET A 60 -15.13 59.98 -14.45
CA MET A 60 -14.27 60.76 -13.55
C MET A 60 -14.57 62.28 -13.69
N PRO A 61 -14.11 63.21 -12.81
CA PRO A 61 -12.93 63.10 -11.93
C PRO A 61 -13.01 63.74 -10.51
N SER A 62 -11.89 63.58 -9.80
CA SER A 62 -11.21 64.55 -8.93
C SER A 62 -11.55 64.70 -7.43
N SER A 63 -10.51 64.36 -6.65
CA SER A 63 -9.86 65.13 -5.58
C SER A 63 -10.47 65.24 -4.18
N THR A 64 -9.52 65.31 -3.24
CA THR A 64 -9.54 65.88 -1.88
C THR A 64 -10.01 65.00 -0.71
N SER A 65 -9.02 64.54 0.07
CA SER A 65 -9.02 64.46 1.55
C SER A 65 -9.22 65.87 2.17
N PRO A 66 -9.41 66.10 3.49
CA PRO A 66 -8.99 65.26 4.63
C PRO A 66 -9.93 65.24 5.88
N ASP A 67 -9.46 64.51 6.90
CA ASP A 67 -9.37 64.90 8.32
C ASP A 67 -10.40 64.41 9.38
N GLN A 68 -9.79 63.92 10.47
CA GLN A 68 -10.12 64.01 11.90
C GLN A 68 -11.42 63.46 12.51
N GLY A 69 -11.23 62.81 13.68
CA GLY A 69 -12.18 62.88 14.79
C GLY A 69 -12.31 61.61 15.63
N ASP A 70 -11.45 61.48 16.65
CA ASP A 70 -11.72 60.73 17.89
C ASP A 70 -13.05 61.17 18.53
N ASP A 71 -13.77 60.28 19.22
CA ASP A 71 -13.88 60.33 20.70
C ASP A 71 -14.77 59.22 21.28
N ASP A 72 -14.46 58.95 22.54
CA ASP A 72 -15.01 57.98 23.49
C ASP A 72 -16.53 58.14 23.81
N LEU A 73 -17.16 57.06 24.34
CA LEU A 73 -17.55 56.95 25.76
C LEU A 73 -18.60 55.84 26.00
N GLU A 74 -18.14 54.77 26.65
CA GLU A 74 -18.63 54.16 27.90
C GLU A 74 -20.11 54.26 28.34
N ALA A 75 -20.71 53.10 28.65
CA ALA A 75 -21.38 52.73 29.93
C ALA A 75 -22.10 51.37 29.74
N CYS A 76 -21.66 50.26 30.36
CA CYS A 76 -21.99 49.79 31.73
C CYS A 76 -23.50 49.71 32.00
N VAL A 77 -24.13 48.72 32.65
CA VAL A 77 -23.79 47.51 33.45
C VAL A 77 -25.18 46.90 33.78
N LEU A 78 -25.28 45.60 34.14
CA LEU A 78 -26.12 45.04 35.23
C LEU A 78 -25.94 43.50 35.21
N ARG A 79 -25.02 42.94 36.02
CA ARG A 79 -25.19 42.42 37.40
C ARG A 79 -25.81 41.00 37.47
N PHE A 80 -24.97 40.03 37.82
CA PHE A 80 -25.36 38.82 38.57
C PHE A 80 -24.76 38.95 39.98
N SER A 81 -25.57 38.72 41.01
CA SER A 81 -25.17 38.58 42.42
C SER A 81 -24.83 37.11 42.68
N ASP A 82 -23.58 36.80 43.03
CA ASP A 82 -22.97 36.80 44.38
C ASP A 82 -23.35 35.55 45.19
N LEU A 83 -22.36 34.69 45.45
CA LEU A 83 -21.91 34.40 46.81
C LEU A 83 -20.54 33.71 46.78
N ASP A 84 -19.53 34.55 47.03
CA ASP A 84 -18.15 34.24 47.37
C ASP A 84 -18.00 33.61 48.77
N LEU A 85 -16.84 32.99 49.01
CA LEU A 85 -15.87 33.38 50.05
C LEU A 85 -14.60 32.52 49.84
N LYS A 86 -13.57 33.04 49.15
CA LYS A 86 -12.39 33.80 49.65
C LYS A 86 -11.31 32.92 50.28
N ASP A 87 -10.00 33.11 50.12
CA ASP A 87 -9.12 34.05 49.39
C ASP A 87 -7.73 33.35 49.37
N THR A 88 -6.81 33.54 48.43
CA THR A 88 -5.84 34.66 48.44
C THR A 88 -5.13 34.80 47.06
N SER A 89 -5.18 36.02 46.51
CA SER A 89 -4.31 36.76 45.55
C SER A 89 -2.98 36.12 45.06
N LEU A 90 -2.41 36.38 43.86
CA LEU A 90 -2.61 37.34 42.75
C LEU A 90 -1.66 36.91 41.58
N MET A 91 -1.96 37.36 40.35
CA MET A 91 -1.14 37.44 39.11
C MET A 91 -1.58 36.56 37.93
N ASN A 92 -2.05 37.22 36.85
CA ASN A 92 -2.16 36.67 35.49
C ASN A 92 -0.75 36.48 34.89
N PRO A 93 -0.54 35.46 34.03
CA PRO A 93 -0.58 35.80 32.60
C PRO A 93 -1.29 34.75 31.72
N SER A 94 -1.91 35.27 30.67
CA SER A 94 -2.16 34.55 29.41
C SER A 94 -0.89 33.81 28.96
N SER A 95 -1.07 32.62 28.38
CA SER A 95 -0.04 31.72 27.80
C SER A 95 0.47 30.59 28.69
N SER A 96 -0.41 29.75 29.22
CA SER A 96 -0.12 28.32 29.43
C SER A 96 -1.39 27.59 29.87
N LEU A 97 -2.06 26.89 28.96
CA LEU A 97 -2.94 25.74 29.24
C LEU A 97 -3.34 25.10 27.88
N LYS A 98 -2.32 24.87 27.05
CA LYS A 98 -2.34 23.94 25.92
C LYS A 98 -1.16 22.98 26.11
N ALA A 99 -1.14 22.30 27.25
CA ALA A 99 -0.21 21.23 27.52
C ALA A 99 -0.95 20.16 28.33
N GLU A 100 -0.73 18.91 27.93
CA GLU A 100 -1.11 17.69 28.65
C GLU A 100 -2.59 17.27 28.59
N LEU A 101 -3.00 16.87 27.37
CA LEU A 101 -3.93 15.74 27.24
C LEU A 101 -3.23 14.63 26.47
N ASP A 102 -3.07 13.50 27.15
CA ASP A 102 -2.53 12.23 26.65
C ASP A 102 -3.07 11.89 25.26
N VAL A 103 -2.21 11.40 24.37
CA VAL A 103 -2.56 10.92 23.02
C VAL A 103 -3.69 9.89 23.10
N SER A 104 -3.75 9.10 24.17
CA SER A 104 -4.83 8.16 24.49
C SER A 104 -6.19 8.87 24.68
N ALA A 105 -6.23 9.99 25.40
CA ALA A 105 -7.46 10.75 25.66
C ALA A 105 -8.03 11.39 24.37
N LYS A 106 -7.16 11.89 23.49
CA LYS A 106 -7.57 12.42 22.17
C LYS A 106 -8.17 11.33 21.27
N LYS A 107 -7.59 10.12 21.30
CA LYS A 107 -8.14 8.95 20.57
C LYS A 107 -9.50 8.52 21.13
N LYS A 108 -9.65 8.44 22.46
CA LYS A 108 -10.91 8.10 23.13
C LYS A 108 -12.03 9.11 22.82
N TYR A 109 -11.73 10.41 22.87
CA TYR A 109 -12.69 11.46 22.51
C TYR A 109 -13.10 11.39 21.03
N SER A 110 -12.14 11.21 20.12
CA SER A 110 -12.42 11.06 18.68
C SER A 110 -13.32 9.86 18.39
N PHE A 111 -13.06 8.72 19.05
CA PHE A 111 -13.90 7.53 18.95
C PHE A 111 -15.32 7.77 19.49
N ALA A 112 -15.44 8.34 20.70
CA ALA A 112 -16.73 8.63 21.31
C ALA A 112 -17.57 9.59 20.45
N LYS A 113 -16.93 10.60 19.85
CA LYS A 113 -17.59 11.56 18.96
C LYS A 113 -18.12 10.90 17.69
N LYS A 114 -17.34 10.00 17.06
CA LYS A 114 -17.78 9.22 15.89
C LYS A 114 -18.95 8.29 16.23
N LYS A 115 -18.89 7.63 17.39
CA LYS A 115 -19.96 6.75 17.87
C LYS A 115 -21.25 7.52 18.16
N ALA A 116 -21.16 8.65 18.87
CA ALA A 116 -22.28 9.55 19.13
C ALA A 116 -22.92 10.04 17.83
N PHE A 117 -22.10 10.47 16.86
CA PHE A 117 -22.55 10.91 15.55
C PHE A 117 -23.32 9.82 14.79
N SER A 118 -22.76 8.60 14.73
CA SER A 118 -23.40 7.47 14.05
C SER A 118 -24.73 7.06 14.72
N LEU A 119 -24.76 7.02 16.06
CA LEU A 119 -25.98 6.74 16.82
C LEU A 119 -27.06 7.79 16.54
N PHE A 120 -26.69 9.07 16.56
CA PHE A 120 -27.61 10.17 16.26
C PHE A 120 -28.19 10.06 14.85
N VAL A 121 -27.37 9.82 13.82
CA VAL A 121 -27.85 9.61 12.44
C VAL A 121 -28.81 8.42 12.38
N LYS A 122 -28.51 7.33 13.09
CA LYS A 122 -29.38 6.15 13.16
C LYS A 122 -30.75 6.46 13.79
N THR A 123 -30.82 7.37 14.77
CA THR A 123 -32.12 7.82 15.34
C THR A 123 -33.01 8.57 14.36
N LYS A 124 -32.46 9.02 13.22
CA LYS A 124 -33.19 9.76 12.19
C LYS A 124 -33.63 8.88 11.02
N GLU A 125 -33.33 7.57 11.05
CA GLU A 125 -33.69 6.62 9.99
C GLU A 125 -35.22 6.42 9.97
N VAL A 126 -35.81 6.49 8.78
CA VAL A 126 -37.24 6.28 8.54
C VAL A 126 -37.46 5.17 7.51
N PRO A 127 -38.57 4.41 7.58
CA PRO A 127 -38.88 3.37 6.60
C PRO A 127 -39.04 3.95 5.19
N ALA A 128 -38.46 3.29 4.19
CA ALA A 128 -38.66 3.66 2.78
C ALA A 128 -40.09 3.27 2.31
N PRO A 129 -40.67 4.01 1.34
CA PRO A 129 -41.99 3.68 0.78
C PRO A 129 -42.03 2.30 0.10
N PRO A 130 -43.21 1.66 -0.03
CA PRO A 130 -43.34 0.25 -0.48
C PRO A 130 -42.99 -0.03 -1.96
N CYS A 131 -42.46 0.95 -2.70
CA CYS A 131 -42.14 0.81 -4.11
C CYS A 131 -40.69 1.26 -4.31
N GLU A 132 -39.82 0.30 -4.65
CA GLU A 132 -38.37 0.39 -4.93
C GLU A 132 -37.39 -0.06 -3.82
N CYS A 133 -36.32 -0.71 -4.29
CA CYS A 133 -35.34 -1.54 -3.58
C CYS A 133 -34.67 -0.91 -2.34
N LYS A 134 -34.63 -1.67 -1.23
CA LYS A 134 -33.65 -1.70 -0.11
C LYS A 134 -32.76 -0.45 0.20
N GLU A 135 -33.28 0.77 0.08
CA GLU A 135 -32.55 1.98 0.44
C GLU A 135 -33.08 2.57 1.76
N LYS A 136 -32.17 2.98 2.65
CA LYS A 136 -32.51 3.58 3.94
C LYS A 136 -32.74 5.07 3.75
N TRP A 137 -33.82 5.60 4.32
CA TRP A 137 -34.13 7.04 4.27
C TRP A 137 -33.95 7.65 5.65
N TRP A 138 -33.68 8.96 5.71
CA TRP A 138 -33.58 9.69 6.98
C TRP A 138 -34.44 10.93 6.97
N LYS A 139 -35.04 11.27 8.11
CA LYS A 139 -35.80 12.52 8.29
C LYS A 139 -35.26 13.30 9.48
N CYS A 140 -34.79 14.51 9.25
CA CYS A 140 -34.21 15.38 10.29
C CYS A 140 -34.54 16.84 10.00
N CYS A 141 -34.88 17.64 11.03
CA CYS A 141 -35.29 19.05 10.88
C CYS A 141 -36.31 19.29 9.74
N GLN A 142 -37.31 18.40 9.63
CA GLN A 142 -38.35 18.41 8.58
C GLN A 142 -37.84 18.18 7.13
N GLN A 143 -36.54 17.92 6.95
CA GLN A 143 -35.93 17.54 5.67
C GLN A 143 -35.84 16.03 5.55
N LEU A 144 -36.04 15.53 4.32
CA LEU A 144 -35.90 14.12 3.97
C LEU A 144 -34.59 13.92 3.20
N PHE A 145 -33.85 12.87 3.55
CA PHE A 145 -32.57 12.53 2.97
C PHE A 145 -32.61 11.08 2.45
N THR A 146 -32.27 10.91 1.18
CA THR A 146 -32.21 9.60 0.51
C THR A 146 -30.78 9.06 0.40
N ASP A 147 -29.76 9.91 0.61
CA ASP A 147 -28.36 9.51 0.60
C ASP A 147 -27.66 9.77 1.96
N PRO A 148 -26.76 8.87 2.39
CA PRO A 148 -26.01 9.02 3.65
C PRO A 148 -25.16 10.28 3.73
N THR A 149 -24.66 10.80 2.61
CA THR A 149 -23.73 11.94 2.60
C THR A 149 -24.45 13.23 2.98
N SER A 150 -25.67 13.40 2.49
CA SER A 150 -26.50 14.58 2.76
C SER A 150 -26.97 14.64 4.22
N ILE A 151 -27.43 13.51 4.79
CA ILE A 151 -27.80 13.48 6.22
C ILE A 151 -26.58 13.69 7.13
N HIS A 152 -25.41 13.14 6.79
CA HIS A 152 -24.20 13.38 7.57
C HIS A 152 -23.81 14.87 7.57
N ARG A 153 -23.89 15.54 6.42
CA ARG A 153 -23.61 16.98 6.32
C ARG A 153 -24.61 17.80 7.14
N HIS A 154 -25.89 17.45 7.08
CA HIS A 154 -26.94 18.10 7.87
C HIS A 154 -26.68 17.95 9.38
N VAL A 155 -26.46 16.73 9.87
CA VAL A 155 -26.19 16.47 11.30
C VAL A 155 -24.93 17.18 11.78
N ALA A 156 -23.87 17.21 10.98
CA ALA A 156 -22.63 17.89 11.33
C ALA A 156 -22.77 19.42 11.47
N THR A 157 -23.75 20.02 10.78
CA THR A 157 -23.95 21.47 10.77
C THR A 157 -25.05 21.93 11.73
N GLN A 158 -26.15 21.18 11.83
CA GLN A 158 -27.35 21.59 12.59
C GLN A 158 -27.41 20.99 14.00
N HIS A 159 -26.67 19.91 14.29
CA HIS A 159 -26.76 19.19 15.56
C HIS A 159 -25.43 19.08 16.32
N ALA A 160 -24.52 20.03 16.11
CA ALA A 160 -23.18 19.97 16.70
C ALA A 160 -23.19 19.93 18.24
N ASN A 161 -24.15 20.62 18.87
CA ASN A 161 -24.30 20.69 20.33
C ASN A 161 -24.83 19.37 20.91
N GLU A 162 -25.82 18.77 20.25
CA GLU A 162 -26.41 17.50 20.63
C GLU A 162 -25.40 16.36 20.45
N ILE A 163 -24.61 16.38 19.37
CA ILE A 163 -23.50 15.44 19.20
C ILE A 163 -22.45 15.61 20.30
N CYS A 164 -22.16 16.83 20.74
CA CYS A 164 -21.23 17.07 21.85
C CYS A 164 -21.76 16.49 23.17
N HIS A 165 -23.05 16.69 23.46
CA HIS A 165 -23.71 16.13 24.63
C HIS A 165 -23.71 14.58 24.61
N GLU A 166 -24.10 13.98 23.49
CA GLU A 166 -24.06 12.52 23.29
C GLU A 166 -22.62 11.96 23.39
N THR A 167 -21.63 12.71 22.90
CA THR A 167 -20.21 12.34 23.05
C THR A 167 -19.83 12.23 24.52
N ALA A 168 -20.28 13.16 25.37
CA ALA A 168 -20.03 13.10 26.82
C ALA A 168 -20.73 11.90 27.48
N SER A 169 -21.95 11.56 27.04
CA SER A 169 -22.67 10.37 27.51
C SER A 169 -21.95 9.07 27.14
N VAL A 170 -21.48 8.96 25.88
CA VAL A 170 -20.69 7.83 25.40
C VAL A 170 -19.37 7.70 26.18
N LEU A 171 -18.69 8.81 26.49
CA LEU A 171 -17.48 8.80 27.31
C LEU A 171 -17.74 8.31 28.74
N LYS A 172 -18.85 8.73 29.36
CA LYS A 172 -19.26 8.23 30.68
C LYS A 172 -19.55 6.72 30.65
N GLN A 173 -20.24 6.23 29.63
CA GLN A 173 -20.51 4.79 29.46
C GLN A 173 -19.21 3.98 29.28
N LEU A 174 -18.25 4.50 28.50
CA LEU A 174 -16.94 3.87 28.31
C LEU A 174 -16.12 3.84 29.61
N ALA A 175 -16.26 4.84 30.48
CA ALA A 175 -15.60 4.86 31.78
C ALA A 175 -16.23 3.85 32.77
N VAL A 176 -17.56 3.71 32.77
CA VAL A 176 -18.29 2.76 33.64
C VAL A 176 -18.03 1.31 33.22
N THR A 177 -18.03 1.01 31.92
CA THR A 177 -17.69 -0.34 31.41
C THR A 177 -16.24 -0.74 31.65
N SER A 178 -15.34 0.23 31.87
CA SER A 178 -13.95 -0.03 32.27
C SER A 178 -13.80 -0.37 33.76
N SER A 179 -14.80 -0.07 34.59
CA SER A 179 -14.78 -0.24 36.05
C SER A 179 -15.70 -1.37 36.55
N THR A 180 -16.64 -1.86 35.74
CA THR A 180 -17.56 -2.96 36.10
C THR A 180 -17.06 -4.36 35.76
N SER A 181 -15.89 -4.51 35.13
CA SER A 181 -15.27 -5.81 34.80
C SER A 181 -14.55 -6.50 35.97
N LYS A 182 -14.60 -5.92 37.19
CA LYS A 182 -14.12 -6.55 38.43
C LYS A 182 -15.29 -6.76 39.40
N SER A 183 -16.12 -7.77 39.17
CA SER A 183 -16.91 -8.50 40.20
C SER A 183 -18.14 -9.15 39.55
N LEU A 184 -18.02 -10.44 39.19
CA LEU A 184 -18.95 -11.51 39.57
C LEU A 184 -18.51 -12.82 38.87
N GLU A 185 -17.92 -13.74 39.63
CA GLU A 185 -17.92 -15.17 39.31
C GLU A 185 -18.80 -15.88 40.35
N SER A 186 -19.72 -16.73 39.90
CA SER A 186 -19.84 -18.10 40.41
C SER A 186 -20.77 -18.98 39.57
N THR A 187 -20.23 -20.16 39.27
CA THR A 187 -20.85 -21.50 39.10
C THR A 187 -21.96 -21.73 38.06
N ASP A 188 -21.66 -22.53 37.02
CA ASP A 188 -22.11 -23.94 36.94
C ASP A 188 -21.38 -24.74 35.83
N LYS A 189 -21.42 -26.07 35.94
CA LYS A 189 -20.58 -27.10 35.31
C LYS A 189 -20.98 -27.49 33.87
N ARG A 190 -19.93 -27.84 33.08
CA ARG A 190 -19.83 -28.94 32.08
C ARG A 190 -20.36 -28.71 30.63
N ASN A 191 -19.42 -28.54 29.68
CA ASN A 191 -19.20 -29.45 28.53
C ASN A 191 -17.95 -29.07 27.70
N PRO A 192 -17.16 -30.03 27.17
CA PRO A 192 -16.00 -29.77 26.33
C PRO A 192 -16.43 -29.56 24.86
N PHE A 193 -15.65 -28.81 24.09
CA PHE A 193 -15.85 -28.43 22.67
C PHE A 193 -16.57 -27.09 22.40
N LYS A 194 -15.88 -26.00 22.70
CA LYS A 194 -15.74 -24.79 21.84
C LYS A 194 -14.86 -23.79 22.60
N GLU A 195 -13.57 -23.75 22.30
CA GLU A 195 -12.75 -22.58 22.64
C GLU A 195 -13.13 -21.46 21.68
N ASP A 196 -14.22 -20.77 22.00
CA ASP A 196 -14.49 -19.45 21.46
C ASP A 196 -13.53 -18.51 22.20
N PHE A 197 -12.51 -18.00 21.51
CA PHE A 197 -11.51 -17.09 22.07
C PHE A 197 -12.22 -15.95 22.81
N THR A 198 -12.23 -16.04 24.14
CA THR A 198 -12.78 -15.00 25.01
C THR A 198 -12.02 -13.70 24.78
N ARG A 199 -12.77 -12.61 24.60
CA ARG A 199 -12.35 -11.25 24.19
C ARG A 199 -11.32 -10.54 25.09
N ASN A 200 -10.70 -11.25 26.03
CA ASN A 200 -9.84 -10.73 27.10
C ASN A 200 -8.48 -11.41 27.20
N GLN A 201 -8.08 -12.28 26.26
CA GLN A 201 -6.70 -12.74 26.26
C GLN A 201 -5.80 -11.57 25.85
N GLU A 202 -5.07 -11.01 26.82
CA GLU A 202 -4.14 -9.93 26.59
C GLU A 202 -3.13 -10.37 25.53
N VAL A 203 -2.91 -9.53 24.53
CA VAL A 203 -1.93 -9.73 23.46
C VAL A 203 -0.55 -10.15 24.00
N SER A 204 -0.20 -9.68 25.19
CA SER A 204 1.03 -9.98 25.93
C SER A 204 1.26 -11.48 26.13
N THR A 205 0.22 -12.30 26.31
CA THR A 205 0.37 -13.75 26.55
C THR A 205 0.82 -14.51 25.30
N TRP A 206 0.76 -13.88 24.13
CA TRP A 206 1.13 -14.45 22.83
C TRP A 206 2.45 -13.89 22.31
N LEU A 207 3.19 -13.16 23.14
CA LEU A 207 4.54 -12.71 22.83
C LEU A 207 5.55 -13.78 23.28
N PRO A 208 6.58 -14.08 22.48
CA PRO A 208 7.62 -15.02 22.88
C PRO A 208 8.43 -14.42 24.03
N ASP A 209 8.91 -15.27 24.94
CA ASP A 209 9.90 -14.82 25.92
C ASP A 209 11.24 -14.58 25.21
N ILE A 210 11.74 -13.34 25.34
CA ILE A 210 13.02 -12.92 24.76
C ILE A 210 14.11 -12.72 25.81
N SER A 211 13.83 -12.94 27.11
CA SER A 211 14.78 -12.63 28.19
C SER A 211 16.05 -13.48 28.13
N CYS A 212 16.02 -14.61 27.44
CA CYS A 212 17.14 -15.53 27.27
C CYS A 212 18.07 -15.16 26.09
N PHE A 213 17.73 -14.15 25.28
CA PHE A 213 18.53 -13.73 24.14
C PHE A 213 19.28 -12.42 24.43
N ASN A 214 20.45 -12.27 23.81
CA ASN A 214 21.17 -11.01 23.86
C ASN A 214 20.40 -9.94 23.07
N PRO A 215 20.09 -8.76 23.65
CA PRO A 215 19.43 -7.66 22.94
C PRO A 215 20.15 -7.27 21.64
N ASP A 216 21.47 -7.35 21.62
CA ASP A 216 22.24 -7.04 20.43
C ASP A 216 21.94 -8.02 19.29
N GLU A 217 21.72 -9.31 19.55
CA GLU A 217 21.36 -10.30 18.50
C GLU A 217 19.94 -10.11 17.95
N LEU A 218 19.04 -9.51 18.73
CA LEU A 218 17.69 -9.14 18.29
C LEU A 218 17.71 -7.89 17.40
N ILE A 219 18.64 -6.97 17.66
CA ILE A 219 18.75 -5.68 16.96
C ILE A 219 19.77 -5.74 15.81
N SER A 220 20.78 -6.60 15.88
CA SER A 220 21.91 -6.70 14.93
C SER A 220 21.45 -7.30 13.60
N GLY A 221 20.87 -6.43 12.79
CA GLY A 221 20.71 -6.54 11.34
C GLY A 221 21.02 -5.20 10.66
N GLN A 222 21.86 -4.36 11.29
CA GLN A 222 22.17 -3.01 10.79
C GLN A 222 23.05 -3.03 9.53
N GLY A 223 23.73 -4.14 9.24
CA GLY A 223 24.35 -4.42 7.93
C GLY A 223 23.41 -5.19 7.01
N ASN A 224 23.37 -4.81 5.72
CA ASN A 224 22.50 -5.42 4.70
C ASN A 224 22.71 -6.94 4.51
N ASP A 225 23.83 -7.51 4.98
CA ASP A 225 24.22 -8.90 4.78
C ASP A 225 23.94 -9.85 5.97
N GLU A 226 23.58 -9.34 7.14
CA GLU A 226 23.39 -10.18 8.35
C GLU A 226 21.94 -10.42 8.75
N GLY A 227 21.01 -9.53 8.37
CA GLY A 227 19.59 -9.68 8.65
C GLY A 227 18.82 -10.49 7.60
N GLU A 228 17.50 -10.53 7.78
CA GLU A 228 16.59 -11.27 6.93
C GLU A 228 15.28 -10.50 6.72
N VAL A 229 14.70 -10.63 5.53
CA VAL A 229 13.34 -10.19 5.22
C VAL A 229 12.46 -11.40 4.96
N LEU A 230 11.35 -11.47 5.70
CA LEU A 230 10.28 -12.44 5.53
C LEU A 230 9.23 -11.90 4.57
N LEU A 231 8.73 -12.76 3.67
CA LEU A 231 7.54 -12.53 2.84
C LEU A 231 6.58 -13.71 3.00
N TYR A 232 5.35 -13.45 3.45
CA TYR A 232 4.37 -14.50 3.69
C TYR A 232 2.94 -13.97 3.51
N TYR A 233 2.00 -14.89 3.31
CA TYR A 233 0.57 -14.62 3.39
C TYR A 233 -0.17 -15.88 3.83
N CYS A 234 -1.36 -15.70 4.39
CA CYS A 234 -2.27 -16.77 4.76
C CYS A 234 -3.69 -16.31 4.45
N TYR A 235 -4.42 -17.03 3.60
CA TYR A 235 -5.86 -16.84 3.47
C TYR A 235 -6.58 -17.77 4.45
N CYS A 236 -7.27 -17.18 5.42
CA CYS A 236 -8.11 -17.88 6.40
C CYS A 236 -9.22 -16.94 6.88
N ASP A 237 -10.35 -17.50 7.32
CA ASP A 237 -11.45 -16.68 7.83
C ASP A 237 -11.09 -16.14 9.23
N LEU A 238 -10.80 -14.85 9.33
CA LEU A 238 -10.50 -14.17 10.58
C LEU A 238 -11.74 -13.51 11.15
N LYS A 239 -12.17 -13.95 12.34
CA LYS A 239 -13.33 -13.37 13.05
C LYS A 239 -13.05 -11.96 13.59
N ASP A 240 -11.83 -11.71 14.08
CA ASP A 240 -11.44 -10.44 14.70
C ASP A 240 -10.11 -9.92 14.12
N PRO A 241 -10.15 -9.25 12.94
CA PRO A 241 -8.98 -8.63 12.31
C PRO A 241 -8.30 -7.58 13.19
N ASP A 242 -9.06 -6.87 14.04
CA ASP A 242 -8.54 -5.81 14.91
C ASP A 242 -7.68 -6.39 16.03
N TRP A 243 -8.09 -7.51 16.63
CA TRP A 243 -7.26 -8.24 17.60
C TRP A 243 -5.96 -8.74 16.95
N VAL A 244 -6.04 -9.34 15.76
CA VAL A 244 -4.85 -9.81 15.03
C VAL A 244 -3.92 -8.63 14.71
N CYS A 245 -4.47 -7.47 14.36
CA CYS A 245 -3.69 -6.24 14.15
C CYS A 245 -2.97 -5.78 15.42
N ALA A 246 -3.64 -5.79 16.57
CA ALA A 246 -3.02 -5.45 17.85
C ALA A 246 -1.90 -6.43 18.19
N TRP A 247 -2.15 -7.74 18.03
CA TRP A 247 -1.15 -8.79 18.27
C TRP A 247 0.06 -8.68 17.37
N GLN A 248 -0.14 -8.53 16.06
CA GLN A 248 0.95 -8.38 15.10
C GLN A 248 1.76 -7.10 15.34
N THR A 249 1.10 -6.01 15.73
CA THR A 249 1.79 -4.77 16.12
C THR A 249 2.71 -5.00 17.31
N ALA A 250 2.19 -5.60 18.38
CA ALA A 250 2.96 -5.87 19.59
C ALA A 250 4.10 -6.87 19.33
N LEU A 251 3.84 -7.94 18.57
CA LEU A 251 4.83 -8.96 18.24
C LEU A 251 5.98 -8.38 17.41
N CYS A 252 5.68 -7.62 16.36
CA CYS A 252 6.73 -6.99 15.54
C CYS A 252 7.53 -5.96 16.35
N GLN A 253 6.88 -5.15 17.21
CA GLN A 253 7.58 -4.19 18.07
C GLN A 253 8.48 -4.89 19.09
N HIS A 254 7.98 -5.96 19.72
CA HIS A 254 8.71 -6.75 20.70
C HIS A 254 9.95 -7.42 20.11
N LEU A 255 9.88 -7.82 18.84
CA LEU A 255 10.98 -8.44 18.10
C LEU A 255 11.82 -7.44 17.28
N HIS A 256 11.62 -6.13 17.46
CA HIS A 256 12.33 -5.07 16.70
C HIS A 256 12.23 -5.21 15.17
N LEU A 257 11.11 -5.73 14.67
CA LEU A 257 10.84 -5.86 13.24
C LEU A 257 10.25 -4.57 12.66
N THR A 258 10.68 -4.22 11.46
CA THR A 258 10.04 -3.20 10.63
C THR A 258 9.40 -3.85 9.40
N GLY A 259 8.58 -3.11 8.66
CA GLY A 259 7.90 -3.61 7.47
C GLY A 259 6.40 -3.43 7.51
N LYS A 260 5.67 -4.29 6.83
CA LYS A 260 4.24 -4.12 6.57
C LYS A 260 3.47 -5.41 6.81
N VAL A 261 2.37 -5.29 7.53
CA VAL A 261 1.43 -6.39 7.75
C VAL A 261 0.02 -5.86 7.47
N ARG A 262 -0.66 -6.50 6.51
CA ARG A 262 -2.05 -6.23 6.15
C ARG A 262 -2.90 -7.38 6.65
N ILE A 263 -3.96 -7.04 7.37
CA ILE A 263 -4.90 -8.01 7.92
C ILE A 263 -6.27 -7.66 7.38
N ALA A 264 -7.05 -8.68 7.05
CA ALA A 264 -8.45 -8.54 6.66
C ALA A 264 -9.24 -9.73 7.19
N THR A 265 -10.56 -9.72 7.04
CA THR A 265 -11.39 -10.88 7.39
C THR A 265 -11.03 -12.13 6.59
N GLU A 266 -10.36 -11.97 5.44
CA GLU A 266 -9.89 -13.08 4.60
C GLU A 266 -8.45 -13.54 4.90
N GLY A 267 -7.77 -12.97 5.91
CA GLY A 267 -6.48 -13.49 6.38
C GLY A 267 -5.43 -12.43 6.69
N ILE A 268 -4.15 -12.77 6.46
CA ILE A 268 -2.97 -11.93 6.74
C ILE A 268 -1.96 -11.96 5.58
N ASN A 269 -1.30 -10.84 5.33
CA ASN A 269 -0.20 -10.69 4.37
C ASN A 269 0.89 -9.84 4.97
N GLY A 270 2.13 -10.32 5.01
CA GLY A 270 3.23 -9.66 5.67
C GLY A 270 4.52 -9.63 4.86
N THR A 271 5.24 -8.53 5.00
CA THR A 271 6.64 -8.42 4.62
C THR A 271 7.37 -7.68 5.73
N VAL A 272 8.19 -8.39 6.50
CA VAL A 272 8.85 -7.85 7.70
C VAL A 272 10.34 -8.15 7.67
N GLY A 273 11.16 -7.19 8.12
CA GLY A 273 12.61 -7.30 8.16
C GLY A 273 13.16 -7.13 9.57
N GLY A 274 14.20 -7.89 9.89
CA GLY A 274 14.89 -7.83 11.19
C GLY A 274 16.14 -8.69 11.22
N SER A 275 16.65 -8.98 12.41
CA SER A 275 17.72 -9.98 12.57
C SER A 275 17.19 -11.39 12.30
N ARG A 276 18.08 -12.33 11.98
CA ARG A 276 17.71 -13.75 11.77
C ARG A 276 17.06 -14.38 13.00
N LEU A 277 17.47 -13.94 14.20
CA LEU A 277 16.87 -14.40 15.44
C LEU A 277 15.42 -13.90 15.55
N ALA A 278 15.21 -12.61 15.32
CA ALA A 278 13.88 -11.99 15.36
C ALA A 278 12.93 -12.61 14.34
N THR A 279 13.36 -12.81 13.09
CA THR A 279 12.55 -13.45 12.05
C THR A 279 12.23 -14.90 12.38
N ARG A 280 13.19 -15.67 12.91
CA ARG A 280 12.95 -17.05 13.35
C ARG A 280 11.93 -17.13 14.49
N LEU A 281 12.03 -16.26 15.50
CA LEU A 281 11.07 -16.19 16.60
C LEU A 281 9.68 -15.81 16.09
N TYR A 282 9.60 -14.85 15.19
CA TYR A 282 8.35 -14.45 14.55
C TYR A 282 7.66 -15.62 13.83
N VAL A 283 8.41 -16.37 13.01
CA VAL A 283 7.89 -17.58 12.33
C VAL A 283 7.41 -18.61 13.34
N SER A 284 8.19 -18.89 14.40
CA SER A 284 7.82 -19.85 15.44
C SER A 284 6.49 -19.51 16.12
N VAL A 285 6.32 -18.23 16.48
CA VAL A 285 5.10 -17.71 17.10
C VAL A 285 3.90 -17.81 16.16
N MET A 286 4.09 -17.45 14.88
CA MET A 286 3.04 -17.57 13.86
C MET A 286 2.59 -19.01 13.66
N LEU A 287 3.53 -19.96 13.59
CA LEU A 287 3.24 -21.40 13.42
C LEU A 287 2.61 -22.05 14.65
N SER A 288 2.86 -21.49 15.85
CA SER A 288 2.29 -22.00 17.11
C SER A 288 0.92 -21.39 17.42
N CYS A 289 0.56 -20.28 16.76
CA CYS A 289 -0.71 -19.60 16.99
C CYS A 289 -1.89 -20.45 16.46
N PRO A 290 -2.91 -20.75 17.29
CA PRO A 290 -4.07 -21.55 16.87
C PRO A 290 -4.82 -20.99 15.66
N LEU A 291 -4.74 -19.68 15.40
CA LEU A 291 -5.37 -19.05 14.24
C LEU A 291 -4.70 -19.44 12.92
N PHE A 292 -3.42 -19.81 12.95
CA PHE A 292 -2.62 -20.04 11.74
C PHE A 292 -1.94 -21.40 11.66
N LYS A 293 -1.83 -22.15 12.77
CA LYS A 293 -1.10 -23.42 12.84
C LYS A 293 -1.54 -24.48 11.82
N ASP A 294 -2.82 -24.49 11.45
CA ASP A 294 -3.39 -25.47 10.51
C ASP A 294 -3.35 -24.95 9.05
N TYR A 295 -2.96 -23.69 8.85
CA TYR A 295 -2.93 -23.02 7.54
C TYR A 295 -1.52 -22.69 7.06
N LEU A 296 -0.58 -22.48 7.97
CA LEU A 296 0.80 -22.09 7.67
C LEU A 296 1.77 -23.21 8.00
N CYS A 297 2.76 -23.38 7.14
CA CYS A 297 3.98 -24.13 7.44
C CYS A 297 5.21 -23.24 7.23
N LYS A 298 6.39 -23.78 7.55
CA LYS A 298 7.66 -23.04 7.43
C LYS A 298 7.91 -22.54 6.00
N ASP A 299 7.50 -23.30 4.98
CA ASP A 299 7.75 -22.97 3.57
C ASP A 299 6.91 -21.78 3.06
N ASP A 300 5.86 -21.40 3.78
CA ASP A 300 5.05 -20.23 3.44
C ASP A 300 5.79 -18.92 3.72
N PHE A 301 6.75 -18.94 4.64
CA PHE A 301 7.66 -17.84 4.96
C PHE A 301 8.87 -17.86 4.03
N LYS A 302 8.79 -17.06 2.97
CA LYS A 302 9.91 -16.86 2.03
C LYS A 302 10.92 -15.92 2.66
N THR A 303 12.21 -16.24 2.54
CA THR A 303 13.30 -15.48 3.16
C THR A 303 14.24 -14.91 2.11
N SER A 304 14.81 -13.74 2.40
CA SER A 304 15.83 -13.09 1.56
C SER A 304 16.77 -12.25 2.43
N LYS A 305 18.00 -12.03 1.96
CA LYS A 305 18.97 -11.14 2.64
C LYS A 305 18.44 -9.72 2.76
N GLY A 306 18.59 -9.09 3.92
CA GLY A 306 18.19 -7.71 4.17
C GLY A 306 18.10 -7.44 5.66
N GLY A 307 17.05 -6.78 6.13
CA GLY A 307 16.80 -6.58 7.55
C GLY A 307 15.82 -5.45 7.82
N ALA A 308 15.80 -4.96 9.06
CA ALA A 308 14.93 -3.86 9.45
C ALA A 308 15.20 -2.56 8.66
N CYS A 309 16.44 -2.36 8.20
CA CYS A 309 16.83 -1.21 7.38
C CYS A 309 16.15 -1.17 6.00
N CYS A 310 15.62 -2.29 5.52
CA CYS A 310 14.89 -2.35 4.24
C CYS A 310 13.54 -1.62 4.30
N PHE A 311 13.03 -1.34 5.50
CA PHE A 311 11.76 -0.67 5.70
C PHE A 311 11.92 0.57 6.59
N PRO A 312 11.39 1.73 6.19
CA PRO A 312 11.55 2.95 6.98
C PRO A 312 10.82 2.90 8.34
N GLU A 313 9.77 2.09 8.45
CA GLU A 313 8.97 1.95 9.67
C GLU A 313 8.17 0.64 9.65
N LEU A 314 7.57 0.29 10.79
CA LEU A 314 6.58 -0.78 10.91
C LEU A 314 5.17 -0.22 10.65
N ARG A 315 4.40 -0.90 9.80
CA ARG A 315 2.97 -0.62 9.58
C ARG A 315 2.15 -1.89 9.62
N VAL A 316 1.28 -1.97 10.61
CA VAL A 316 0.31 -3.03 10.75
C VAL A 316 -1.08 -2.38 10.65
N GLY A 317 -1.97 -2.94 9.83
CA GLY A 317 -3.29 -2.35 9.64
C GLY A 317 -4.34 -3.33 9.17
N VAL A 318 -5.58 -3.04 9.55
CA VAL A 318 -6.78 -3.73 9.07
C VAL A 318 -7.28 -3.08 7.79
N PHE A 319 -7.59 -3.91 6.79
CA PHE A 319 -8.06 -3.53 5.48
C PHE A 319 -9.23 -4.41 5.04
N GLU A 320 -9.93 -4.03 3.97
CA GLU A 320 -10.95 -4.89 3.36
C GLU A 320 -10.32 -6.11 2.66
N GLU A 321 -9.13 -5.94 2.09
CA GLU A 321 -8.43 -6.99 1.34
C GLU A 321 -6.96 -7.06 1.78
N ILE A 322 -6.44 -8.28 1.98
CA ILE A 322 -5.01 -8.49 2.28
C ILE A 322 -4.11 -8.19 1.07
N VAL A 323 -4.69 -8.27 -0.13
CA VAL A 323 -4.14 -7.73 -1.38
C VAL A 323 -5.26 -7.03 -2.16
N PRO A 324 -5.15 -5.72 -2.44
CA PRO A 324 -6.26 -4.96 -3.04
C PRO A 324 -6.47 -5.33 -4.52
N MET A 325 -7.46 -6.18 -4.78
CA MET A 325 -7.97 -6.46 -6.13
C MET A 325 -9.10 -5.49 -6.51
N GLY A 326 -9.62 -4.72 -5.56
CA GLY A 326 -10.70 -3.76 -5.80
C GLY A 326 -12.08 -4.42 -5.95
N ILE A 327 -12.19 -5.69 -5.56
CA ILE A 327 -13.45 -6.42 -5.51
C ILE A 327 -13.56 -7.01 -4.11
N SER A 328 -14.69 -6.78 -3.43
CA SER A 328 -14.90 -7.29 -2.08
C SER A 328 -14.74 -8.82 -2.01
N PRO A 329 -14.10 -9.38 -0.96
CA PRO A 329 -13.96 -10.84 -0.77
C PRO A 329 -15.30 -11.60 -0.77
N ASN A 330 -16.39 -10.93 -0.41
CA ASN A 330 -17.76 -11.48 -0.47
C ASN A 330 -18.24 -11.76 -1.90
N LYS A 331 -17.72 -11.03 -2.90
CA LYS A 331 -18.06 -11.23 -4.31
C LYS A 331 -17.15 -12.27 -4.96
N ILE A 332 -15.85 -12.21 -4.66
CA ILE A 332 -14.84 -13.12 -5.21
C ILE A 332 -14.02 -13.69 -4.05
N SER A 333 -14.34 -14.94 -3.72
CA SER A 333 -13.73 -15.69 -2.62
C SER A 333 -12.43 -16.36 -3.03
N TYR A 334 -11.41 -16.28 -2.18
CA TYR A 334 -10.14 -16.99 -2.32
C TYR A 334 -10.29 -18.52 -2.30
N LYS A 335 -11.40 -19.06 -1.76
CA LYS A 335 -11.65 -20.51 -1.59
C LYS A 335 -11.89 -21.29 -2.90
N LYS A 336 -11.96 -20.61 -4.04
CA LYS A 336 -12.14 -21.23 -5.37
C LYS A 336 -11.01 -20.81 -6.33
N PRO A 337 -9.74 -20.99 -5.95
CA PRO A 337 -8.64 -20.55 -6.80
C PRO A 337 -8.48 -21.45 -8.03
N GLY A 338 -7.53 -21.10 -8.89
CA GLY A 338 -6.98 -21.99 -9.92
C GLY A 338 -6.26 -23.20 -9.32
N ILE A 339 -5.81 -24.10 -10.18
CA ILE A 339 -5.06 -25.29 -9.79
C ILE A 339 -3.63 -24.88 -9.45
N HIS A 340 -3.18 -25.16 -8.22
CA HIS A 340 -1.80 -24.89 -7.81
C HIS A 340 -0.83 -25.88 -8.47
N LEU A 341 0.19 -25.36 -9.14
CA LEU A 341 1.34 -26.11 -9.63
C LEU A 341 2.53 -25.83 -8.73
N SER A 342 3.24 -26.87 -8.31
CA SER A 342 4.57 -26.72 -7.70
C SER A 342 5.55 -26.03 -8.67
N PRO A 343 6.67 -25.46 -8.20
CA PRO A 343 7.67 -24.87 -9.08
C PRO A 343 8.12 -25.80 -10.21
N GLY A 344 8.40 -27.08 -9.91
CA GLY A 344 8.80 -28.07 -10.92
C GLY A 344 7.70 -28.42 -11.93
N GLU A 345 6.44 -28.53 -11.51
CA GLU A 345 5.31 -28.72 -12.44
C GLU A 345 5.11 -27.48 -13.33
N PHE A 346 5.17 -26.29 -12.73
CA PHE A 346 5.06 -25.03 -13.46
C PHE A 346 6.20 -24.86 -14.47
N HIS A 347 7.44 -25.23 -14.10
CA HIS A 347 8.59 -25.21 -15.01
C HIS A 347 8.33 -26.05 -16.26
N LYS A 348 7.82 -27.28 -16.10
CA LYS A 348 7.46 -28.17 -17.22
C LYS A 348 6.35 -27.59 -18.09
N GLU A 349 5.34 -26.95 -17.49
CA GLU A 349 4.27 -26.30 -18.24
C GLU A 349 4.77 -25.07 -19.02
N VAL A 350 5.70 -24.29 -18.46
CA VAL A 350 6.36 -23.18 -19.16
C VAL A 350 7.25 -23.69 -20.29
N GLU A 351 8.00 -24.77 -20.09
CA GLU A 351 8.80 -25.41 -21.15
C GLU A 351 7.93 -25.86 -22.33
N LYS A 352 6.81 -26.54 -22.04
CA LYS A 352 5.81 -26.92 -23.05
C LYS A 352 5.28 -25.69 -23.77
N PHE A 353 4.86 -24.66 -23.03
CA PHE A 353 4.36 -23.41 -23.60
C PHE A 353 5.38 -22.76 -24.55
N LEU A 354 6.65 -22.68 -24.16
CA LEU A 354 7.71 -22.08 -24.97
C LEU A 354 8.02 -22.92 -26.22
N SER A 355 8.02 -24.25 -26.12
CA SER A 355 8.22 -25.13 -27.28
C SER A 355 7.11 -24.99 -28.33
N GLN A 356 5.91 -24.59 -27.92
CA GLN A 356 4.73 -24.40 -28.77
C GLN A 356 4.55 -22.95 -29.26
N ALA A 357 5.39 -22.00 -28.81
CA ALA A 357 5.19 -20.57 -29.04
C ALA A 357 5.22 -20.13 -30.52
N ASN A 358 5.78 -20.95 -31.41
CA ASN A 358 5.82 -20.69 -32.86
C ASN A 358 4.57 -21.20 -33.60
N GLN A 359 3.62 -21.83 -32.90
CA GLN A 359 2.36 -22.28 -33.49
C GLN A 359 1.33 -21.16 -33.38
N GLU A 360 0.64 -20.85 -34.49
CA GLU A 360 -0.35 -19.76 -34.57
C GLU A 360 -1.53 -19.95 -33.59
N GLU A 361 -1.73 -21.18 -33.08
CA GLU A 361 -2.79 -21.55 -32.13
C GLU A 361 -2.25 -22.15 -30.83
N SER A 362 -1.34 -21.47 -30.14
CA SER A 362 -1.00 -21.87 -28.77
C SER A 362 -2.25 -21.86 -27.87
N ASP A 363 -2.57 -23.00 -27.27
CA ASP A 363 -3.72 -23.17 -26.35
C ASP A 363 -3.42 -22.63 -24.93
N THR A 364 -2.21 -22.10 -24.70
CA THR A 364 -1.76 -21.71 -23.36
C THR A 364 -1.34 -20.25 -23.30
N ILE A 365 -1.78 -19.55 -22.25
CA ILE A 365 -1.34 -18.20 -21.90
C ILE A 365 -0.53 -18.27 -20.61
N LEU A 366 0.69 -17.75 -20.65
CA LEU A 366 1.48 -17.49 -19.44
C LEU A 366 1.23 -16.05 -18.98
N LEU A 367 0.48 -15.85 -17.90
CA LEU A 367 -0.04 -14.56 -17.45
C LEU A 367 0.69 -14.03 -16.20
N ASP A 368 1.35 -12.88 -16.34
CA ASP A 368 1.89 -12.12 -15.21
C ASP A 368 0.77 -11.32 -14.52
N CYS A 369 0.54 -11.56 -13.23
CA CYS A 369 -0.48 -10.85 -12.45
C CYS A 369 0.09 -9.63 -11.71
N ARG A 370 1.33 -9.23 -12.03
CA ARG A 370 2.01 -8.12 -11.38
C ARG A 370 1.70 -6.77 -12.04
N ASN A 371 2.13 -5.69 -11.39
CA ASN A 371 2.07 -4.36 -11.98
C ASN A 371 3.19 -4.22 -13.02
N PHE A 372 3.00 -3.36 -14.02
CA PHE A 372 3.93 -3.23 -15.15
C PHE A 372 5.39 -3.01 -14.74
N TYR A 373 5.64 -2.24 -13.67
CA TYR A 373 7.00 -1.91 -13.24
C TYR A 373 7.72 -3.13 -12.65
N GLU A 374 6.97 -4.10 -12.13
CA GLU A 374 7.52 -5.37 -11.65
C GLU A 374 7.95 -6.22 -12.86
N SER A 375 7.06 -6.36 -13.84
CA SER A 375 7.30 -7.13 -15.08
C SER A 375 8.37 -6.50 -15.97
N LYS A 376 8.55 -5.18 -15.89
CA LYS A 376 9.53 -4.46 -16.71
C LYS A 376 10.96 -4.91 -16.42
N ILE A 377 11.32 -5.14 -15.15
CA ILE A 377 12.70 -5.52 -14.76
C ILE A 377 12.92 -7.02 -14.63
N GLY A 378 11.86 -7.82 -14.67
CA GLY A 378 11.97 -9.28 -14.75
C GLY A 378 10.63 -9.95 -14.96
N ARG A 379 10.61 -11.01 -15.76
CA ARG A 379 9.40 -11.74 -16.14
C ARG A 379 9.75 -13.09 -16.75
N PHE A 380 8.77 -13.99 -16.82
CA PHE A 380 8.94 -15.21 -17.61
C PHE A 380 8.99 -14.89 -19.11
N GLN A 381 9.82 -15.62 -19.85
CA GLN A 381 9.89 -15.51 -21.30
C GLN A 381 8.52 -15.81 -21.93
N GLY A 382 8.14 -15.04 -22.96
CA GLY A 382 6.90 -15.25 -23.71
C GLY A 382 5.60 -14.94 -22.94
N CYS A 383 5.67 -14.47 -21.69
CA CYS A 383 4.46 -14.18 -20.94
C CYS A 383 3.66 -12.99 -21.49
N LEU A 384 2.35 -13.06 -21.31
CA LEU A 384 1.45 -11.91 -21.35
C LEU A 384 1.63 -11.14 -20.03
N ALA A 385 2.20 -9.94 -20.11
CA ALA A 385 2.40 -9.05 -18.98
C ALA A 385 1.50 -7.81 -19.14
N PRO A 386 0.31 -7.79 -18.52
CA PRO A 386 -0.63 -6.67 -18.63
C PRO A 386 0.03 -5.37 -18.18
N ASP A 387 -0.15 -4.31 -18.97
CA ASP A 387 0.42 -3.00 -18.68
C ASP A 387 -0.34 -2.22 -17.57
N ILE A 388 -0.80 -2.94 -16.54
CA ILE A 388 -1.59 -2.40 -15.44
C ILE A 388 -0.69 -1.77 -14.38
N ARG A 389 -1.13 -0.64 -13.83
CA ARG A 389 -0.40 0.07 -12.77
C ARG A 389 -0.65 -0.49 -11.37
N LYS A 390 -1.85 -1.04 -11.15
CA LYS A 390 -2.29 -1.56 -9.86
C LYS A 390 -3.02 -2.86 -10.10
N PHE A 391 -2.86 -3.81 -9.19
CA PHE A 391 -3.59 -5.07 -9.23
C PHE A 391 -5.11 -4.86 -9.17
N SER A 392 -5.59 -3.77 -8.58
CA SER A 392 -7.01 -3.41 -8.60
C SER A 392 -7.58 -3.10 -9.99
N TYR A 393 -6.74 -2.98 -11.02
CA TYR A 393 -7.16 -2.82 -12.41
C TYR A 393 -7.22 -4.17 -13.15
N PHE A 394 -6.71 -5.24 -12.55
CA PHE A 394 -6.69 -6.58 -13.13
C PHE A 394 -8.10 -7.09 -13.50
N PRO A 395 -9.15 -6.90 -12.67
CA PRO A 395 -10.49 -7.33 -13.05
C PRO A 395 -11.01 -6.68 -14.33
N SER A 396 -10.82 -5.36 -14.46
CA SER A 396 -11.21 -4.62 -15.66
C SER A 396 -10.37 -5.02 -16.87
N TYR A 397 -9.07 -5.28 -16.68
CA TYR A 397 -8.22 -5.80 -17.75
C TYR A 397 -8.72 -7.13 -18.28
N VAL A 398 -9.05 -8.08 -17.41
CA VAL A 398 -9.64 -9.36 -17.82
C VAL A 398 -10.95 -9.15 -18.57
N ASP A 399 -11.83 -8.28 -18.08
CA ASP A 399 -13.14 -8.01 -18.70
C ASP A 399 -13.01 -7.40 -20.10
N GLU A 400 -12.09 -6.46 -20.30
CA GLU A 400 -11.86 -5.84 -21.60
C GLU A 400 -11.12 -6.74 -22.60
N ASN A 401 -10.52 -7.84 -22.11
CA ASN A 401 -9.70 -8.75 -22.90
C ASN A 401 -10.19 -10.21 -22.84
N LEU A 402 -11.47 -10.45 -22.51
CA LEU A 402 -12.03 -11.80 -22.30
C LEU A 402 -11.78 -12.76 -23.47
N GLU A 403 -11.84 -12.24 -24.71
CA GLU A 403 -11.62 -13.05 -25.91
C GLU A 403 -10.20 -13.64 -25.99
N LEU A 404 -9.20 -13.03 -25.35
CA LEU A 404 -7.86 -13.63 -25.27
C LEU A 404 -7.87 -14.93 -24.48
N PHE A 405 -8.69 -14.99 -23.44
CA PHE A 405 -8.71 -16.09 -22.48
C PHE A 405 -9.66 -17.21 -22.87
N LYS A 406 -10.43 -17.04 -23.95
CA LYS A 406 -11.45 -17.97 -24.41
C LYS A 406 -10.86 -19.30 -24.86
N GLU A 407 -11.35 -20.39 -24.29
CA GLU A 407 -10.88 -21.77 -24.47
C GLU A 407 -9.39 -22.01 -24.16
N LYS A 408 -8.69 -21.02 -23.58
CA LYS A 408 -7.27 -21.14 -23.26
C LYS A 408 -7.04 -21.79 -21.91
N ARG A 409 -5.92 -22.49 -21.80
CA ARG A 409 -5.26 -22.80 -20.52
C ARG A 409 -4.47 -21.58 -20.07
N VAL A 410 -4.59 -21.18 -18.80
CA VAL A 410 -3.90 -19.98 -18.28
C VAL A 410 -2.97 -20.37 -17.14
N LEU A 411 -1.67 -20.14 -17.31
CA LEU A 411 -0.64 -20.30 -16.29
C LEU A 411 -0.38 -18.94 -15.63
N MET A 412 -0.86 -18.75 -14.40
CA MET A 412 -0.76 -17.47 -13.70
C MET A 412 0.41 -17.46 -12.71
N TYR A 413 1.08 -16.31 -12.59
CA TYR A 413 2.12 -16.12 -11.58
C TYR A 413 2.16 -14.69 -11.05
N CYS A 414 2.73 -14.52 -9.87
CA CYS A 414 3.12 -13.23 -9.30
C CYS A 414 4.32 -13.45 -8.34
N THR A 415 4.76 -12.40 -7.64
CA THR A 415 5.97 -12.46 -6.78
C THR A 415 5.92 -13.59 -5.75
N GLY A 416 4.86 -13.64 -4.93
CA GLY A 416 4.74 -14.60 -3.82
C GLY A 416 3.52 -15.53 -3.88
N GLY A 417 2.64 -15.39 -4.89
CA GLY A 417 1.43 -16.20 -5.06
C GLY A 417 0.12 -15.50 -4.65
N ILE A 418 0.14 -14.57 -3.69
CA ILE A 418 -1.07 -13.98 -3.09
C ILE A 418 -2.07 -13.37 -4.09
N ARG A 419 -1.60 -12.72 -5.17
CA ARG A 419 -2.47 -12.13 -6.20
C ARG A 419 -3.14 -13.20 -7.05
N CYS A 420 -2.44 -14.30 -7.31
CA CYS A 420 -2.95 -15.40 -8.12
C CYS A 420 -4.16 -16.06 -7.45
N GLU A 421 -4.21 -16.14 -6.12
CA GLU A 421 -5.35 -16.75 -5.41
C GLU A 421 -6.69 -16.10 -5.80
N ARG A 422 -6.77 -14.77 -5.71
CA ARG A 422 -7.98 -14.04 -6.08
C ARG A 422 -8.10 -13.77 -7.58
N GLY A 423 -6.98 -13.54 -8.26
CA GLY A 423 -6.96 -13.32 -9.71
C GLY A 423 -7.43 -14.54 -10.50
N SER A 424 -6.99 -15.74 -10.11
CA SER A 424 -7.42 -16.99 -10.74
C SER A 424 -8.87 -17.33 -10.42
N ALA A 425 -9.31 -17.09 -9.17
CA ALA A 425 -10.72 -17.22 -8.79
C ALA A 425 -11.60 -16.28 -9.64
N TYR A 426 -11.18 -15.02 -9.81
CA TYR A 426 -11.87 -14.05 -10.68
C TYR A 426 -11.97 -14.54 -12.11
N LEU A 427 -10.86 -14.98 -12.71
CA LEU A 427 -10.84 -15.45 -14.09
C LEU A 427 -11.76 -16.67 -14.29
N LYS A 428 -11.77 -17.61 -13.34
CA LYS A 428 -12.70 -18.76 -13.34
C LYS A 428 -14.17 -18.34 -13.31
N THR A 429 -14.53 -17.26 -12.60
CA THR A 429 -15.93 -16.78 -12.58
C THR A 429 -16.41 -16.28 -13.93
N LYS A 430 -15.51 -15.94 -14.86
CA LYS A 430 -15.86 -15.53 -16.22
C LYS A 430 -16.28 -16.69 -17.10
N GLY A 431 -15.87 -17.92 -16.77
CA GLY A 431 -16.29 -19.12 -17.49
C GLY A 431 -15.83 -19.19 -18.94
N VAL A 432 -14.77 -18.46 -19.31
CA VAL A 432 -14.23 -18.44 -20.69
C VAL A 432 -12.99 -19.32 -20.85
N CYS A 433 -12.23 -19.55 -19.79
CA CYS A 433 -11.01 -20.36 -19.85
C CYS A 433 -11.33 -21.85 -19.78
N LYS A 434 -10.53 -22.64 -20.49
CA LYS A 434 -10.54 -24.10 -20.37
C LYS A 434 -10.06 -24.53 -18.99
N GLU A 435 -8.90 -24.03 -18.58
CA GLU A 435 -8.32 -24.28 -17.26
C GLU A 435 -7.49 -23.09 -16.78
N VAL A 436 -7.42 -22.91 -15.46
CA VAL A 436 -6.59 -21.87 -14.82
C VAL A 436 -5.69 -22.51 -13.79
N PHE A 437 -4.38 -22.37 -14.01
CA PHE A 437 -3.31 -22.85 -13.14
C PHE A 437 -2.58 -21.66 -12.51
N GLN A 438 -1.93 -21.90 -11.38
CA GLN A 438 -1.13 -20.87 -10.72
C GLN A 438 0.12 -21.43 -10.06
N LEU A 439 1.21 -20.67 -10.10
CA LEU A 439 2.48 -21.03 -9.48
C LEU A 439 2.39 -20.94 -7.94
N LYS A 440 2.46 -22.10 -7.27
CA LYS A 440 2.50 -22.19 -5.81
C LYS A 440 3.77 -21.54 -5.27
N GLY A 441 3.61 -20.62 -4.32
CA GLY A 441 4.72 -19.85 -3.74
C GLY A 441 5.26 -18.72 -4.63
N GLY A 442 4.72 -18.54 -5.84
CA GLY A 442 5.09 -17.47 -6.76
C GLY A 442 6.52 -17.58 -7.31
N ILE A 443 6.95 -16.51 -7.98
CA ILE A 443 8.29 -16.42 -8.58
C ILE A 443 9.40 -16.67 -7.55
N HIS A 444 9.21 -16.25 -6.30
CA HIS A 444 10.20 -16.45 -5.25
C HIS A 444 10.57 -17.93 -5.05
N LYS A 445 9.56 -18.81 -4.90
CA LYS A 445 9.80 -20.26 -4.77
C LYS A 445 10.30 -20.89 -6.07
N TYR A 446 9.88 -20.36 -7.22
CA TYR A 446 10.42 -20.81 -8.50
C TYR A 446 11.91 -20.50 -8.66
N LEU A 447 12.37 -19.31 -8.28
CA LEU A 447 13.77 -18.91 -8.39
C LEU A 447 14.68 -19.57 -7.35
N GLU A 448 14.13 -20.04 -6.22
CA GLU A 448 14.86 -20.90 -5.27
C GLU A 448 15.26 -22.25 -5.92
N GLU A 449 14.39 -22.83 -6.76
CA GLU A 449 14.62 -24.13 -7.41
C GLU A 449 15.26 -24.00 -8.81
N PHE A 450 14.89 -22.96 -9.56
CA PHE A 450 15.31 -22.72 -10.95
C PHE A 450 15.86 -21.29 -11.16
N PRO A 451 16.98 -20.91 -10.52
CA PRO A 451 17.54 -19.55 -10.61
C PRO A 451 17.88 -19.13 -12.05
N ASP A 452 18.36 -20.09 -12.87
CA ASP A 452 18.70 -19.89 -14.28
C ASP A 452 17.61 -20.37 -15.25
N GLY A 453 16.39 -20.60 -14.76
CA GLY A 453 15.28 -21.10 -15.55
C GLY A 453 14.67 -20.07 -16.51
N PHE A 454 13.38 -20.25 -16.83
CA PHE A 454 12.65 -19.40 -17.78
C PHE A 454 12.29 -17.99 -17.29
N TYR A 455 12.51 -17.67 -16.01
CA TYR A 455 12.33 -16.31 -15.49
C TYR A 455 13.62 -15.50 -15.73
N LYS A 456 13.49 -14.37 -16.43
CA LYS A 456 14.61 -13.53 -16.84
C LYS A 456 14.51 -12.16 -16.17
N GLY A 457 15.64 -11.62 -15.70
CA GLY A 457 15.66 -10.35 -14.99
C GLY A 457 15.58 -10.47 -13.48
N LYS A 458 15.34 -9.34 -12.82
CA LYS A 458 15.26 -9.24 -11.37
C LYS A 458 13.84 -9.45 -10.85
N LEU A 459 13.71 -9.96 -9.63
CA LEU A 459 12.44 -10.08 -8.93
C LEU A 459 12.14 -8.79 -8.16
N PHE A 460 11.16 -8.01 -8.61
CA PHE A 460 10.75 -6.80 -7.88
C PHE A 460 10.24 -7.14 -6.47
N VAL A 461 10.71 -6.38 -5.47
CA VAL A 461 10.28 -6.47 -4.07
C VAL A 461 9.79 -5.13 -3.54
N PHE A 462 8.84 -5.20 -2.61
CA PHE A 462 8.16 -4.04 -2.05
C PHE A 462 8.87 -3.55 -0.79
N ASP A 463 10.13 -3.13 -0.92
CA ASP A 463 10.97 -2.53 0.12
C ASP A 463 12.09 -1.68 -0.53
N GLU A 464 12.95 -1.05 0.26
CA GLU A 464 13.99 -0.14 -0.25
C GLU A 464 15.02 -0.83 -1.17
N ARG A 465 15.06 -2.17 -1.22
CA ARG A 465 15.94 -2.91 -2.15
C ARG A 465 15.46 -2.84 -3.60
N TYR A 466 14.16 -2.57 -3.83
CA TYR A 466 13.44 -2.59 -5.11
C TYR A 466 13.42 -3.92 -5.86
N ALA A 467 14.50 -4.69 -5.87
CA ALA A 467 14.57 -5.96 -6.57
C ALA A 467 15.62 -6.91 -5.97
N LEU A 468 15.40 -8.21 -6.19
CA LEU A 468 16.34 -9.28 -5.88
C LEU A 468 16.89 -9.88 -7.19
N SER A 469 18.19 -10.17 -7.23
CA SER A 469 18.83 -10.83 -8.37
C SER A 469 19.02 -12.31 -8.07
N PHE A 470 18.60 -13.16 -8.98
CA PHE A 470 18.82 -14.62 -8.95
C PHE A 470 19.65 -15.11 -10.14
N ASN A 471 19.61 -14.35 -11.24
CA ASN A 471 20.46 -14.50 -12.41
C ASN A 471 21.00 -13.12 -12.83
N ASN A 472 21.77 -13.11 -13.92
CA ASN A 472 22.44 -11.92 -14.47
C ASN A 472 21.72 -11.34 -15.70
N ASP A 473 20.53 -11.85 -16.04
CA ASP A 473 19.80 -11.38 -17.20
C ASP A 473 19.27 -9.96 -16.95
N ILE A 474 19.40 -9.07 -17.94
CA ILE A 474 18.83 -7.73 -17.92
C ILE A 474 17.79 -7.64 -19.03
N VAL A 475 16.51 -7.55 -18.65
CA VAL A 475 15.39 -7.51 -19.61
C VAL A 475 14.82 -6.12 -19.86
N SER A 476 15.38 -5.11 -19.18
CA SER A 476 14.98 -3.72 -19.27
C SER A 476 16.11 -2.82 -19.75
N GLU A 477 15.75 -1.61 -20.11
CA GLU A 477 16.66 -0.60 -20.65
C GLU A 477 16.50 0.73 -19.93
N CYS A 478 17.57 1.53 -20.00
CA CYS A 478 17.54 2.92 -19.59
C CYS A 478 16.49 3.66 -20.41
N SER A 479 15.60 4.36 -19.73
CA SER A 479 14.47 5.06 -20.35
C SER A 479 14.87 6.23 -21.27
N TYR A 480 16.16 6.60 -21.26
CA TYR A 480 16.70 7.74 -22.00
C TYR A 480 17.61 7.34 -23.16
N CYS A 481 18.46 6.32 -23.00
CA CYS A 481 19.46 5.95 -24.00
C CYS A 481 19.34 4.50 -24.50
N GLY A 482 18.44 3.70 -23.96
CA GLY A 482 18.22 2.31 -24.39
C GLY A 482 19.31 1.31 -23.98
N VAL A 483 20.34 1.73 -23.23
CA VAL A 483 21.34 0.77 -22.71
C VAL A 483 20.69 -0.19 -21.71
N PRO A 484 21.06 -1.49 -21.67
CA PRO A 484 20.56 -2.42 -20.66
C PRO A 484 20.70 -1.86 -19.25
N TRP A 485 19.58 -1.79 -18.52
CA TRP A 485 19.52 -1.24 -17.17
C TRP A 485 18.28 -1.70 -16.43
N ASP A 486 18.43 -2.12 -15.18
CA ASP A 486 17.36 -2.73 -14.35
C ASP A 486 17.32 -2.19 -12.91
N HIS A 487 18.09 -1.15 -12.61
CA HIS A 487 18.04 -0.48 -11.31
C HIS A 487 17.07 0.70 -11.33
N TYR A 488 16.05 0.61 -10.48
CA TYR A 488 15.08 1.68 -10.30
C TYR A 488 15.59 2.79 -9.39
N ASN A 489 15.24 4.02 -9.74
CA ASN A 489 15.30 5.19 -8.88
C ASN A 489 13.93 5.87 -8.85
N LEU A 490 13.68 6.71 -7.86
CA LEU A 490 12.52 7.58 -7.87
C LEU A 490 12.73 8.72 -8.86
N CYS A 491 11.66 9.10 -9.54
CA CYS A 491 11.60 10.32 -10.32
C CYS A 491 12.01 11.50 -9.44
N SER A 492 12.91 12.33 -9.96
CA SER A 492 13.44 13.51 -9.25
C SER A 492 12.38 14.54 -8.86
N THR A 493 11.21 14.55 -9.50
CA THR A 493 10.06 15.36 -9.08
C THR A 493 9.41 14.76 -7.83
N PRO A 494 9.47 15.42 -6.65
CA PRO A 494 9.06 14.83 -5.38
C PRO A 494 7.59 14.40 -5.32
N GLN A 495 6.71 15.07 -6.08
CA GLN A 495 5.28 14.77 -6.14
C GLN A 495 4.94 13.61 -7.09
N CYS A 496 5.84 13.24 -8.01
CA CYS A 496 5.61 12.17 -8.99
C CYS A 496 5.86 10.78 -8.40
N ARG A 497 6.99 10.62 -7.70
CA ARG A 497 7.42 9.37 -7.06
C ARG A 497 7.40 8.13 -7.96
N GLN A 498 7.45 8.28 -9.29
CA GLN A 498 7.50 7.13 -10.18
C GLN A 498 8.85 6.42 -10.14
N LEU A 499 8.85 5.11 -10.40
CA LEU A 499 10.09 4.37 -10.61
C LEU A 499 10.59 4.64 -12.03
N VAL A 500 11.87 4.99 -12.13
CA VAL A 500 12.56 5.33 -13.36
C VAL A 500 13.79 4.45 -13.50
N LEU A 501 13.97 3.90 -14.70
CA LEU A 501 15.19 3.18 -15.06
C LEU A 501 16.12 4.17 -15.76
N THR A 502 17.16 4.59 -15.07
CA THR A 502 18.14 5.53 -15.63
C THR A 502 19.56 5.08 -15.30
N CYS A 503 20.38 4.85 -16.33
CA CYS A 503 21.78 4.46 -16.14
C CYS A 503 22.63 5.62 -15.60
N PRO A 504 23.82 5.34 -15.00
CA PRO A 504 24.65 6.36 -14.36
C PRO A 504 25.04 7.49 -15.31
N ALA A 505 25.42 7.17 -16.54
CA ALA A 505 25.77 8.16 -17.55
C ALA A 505 24.62 9.13 -17.90
N CYS A 506 23.37 8.69 -17.83
CA CYS A 506 22.21 9.57 -18.02
C CYS A 506 21.91 10.38 -16.76
N GLN A 507 22.09 9.79 -15.57
CA GLN A 507 21.93 10.51 -14.30
C GLN A 507 22.94 11.66 -14.17
N GLU A 508 24.20 11.43 -14.55
CA GLU A 508 25.25 12.46 -14.59
C GLU A 508 24.91 13.62 -15.54
N ARG A 509 24.15 13.33 -16.60
CA ARG A 509 23.61 14.34 -17.53
C ARG A 509 22.33 15.02 -17.04
N GLY A 510 21.89 14.72 -15.81
CA GLY A 510 20.71 15.30 -15.17
C GLY A 510 19.39 14.59 -15.49
N PHE A 511 19.40 13.54 -16.32
CA PHE A 511 18.20 12.78 -16.66
C PHE A 511 17.80 11.86 -15.50
N THR A 512 16.81 12.28 -14.72
CA THR A 512 16.43 11.60 -13.45
C THR A 512 14.92 11.52 -13.25
N ALA A 513 14.13 11.92 -14.25
CA ALA A 513 12.68 11.99 -14.18
C ALA A 513 12.01 10.90 -15.04
N CYS A 514 10.73 10.64 -14.81
CA CYS A 514 9.97 9.69 -15.62
C CYS A 514 9.48 10.26 -16.97
N CYS A 515 9.29 11.59 -17.04
CA CYS A 515 8.81 12.32 -18.21
C CYS A 515 9.52 13.67 -18.34
N VAL A 516 9.53 14.25 -19.55
CA VAL A 516 10.04 15.62 -19.80
C VAL A 516 9.32 16.63 -18.91
N THR A 517 8.00 16.52 -18.79
CA THR A 517 7.21 17.35 -17.88
C THR A 517 7.71 17.30 -16.43
N CYS A 518 8.10 16.12 -15.93
CA CYS A 518 8.67 15.98 -14.59
C CYS A 518 10.08 16.55 -14.51
N GLN A 519 10.91 16.32 -15.53
CA GLN A 519 12.25 16.89 -15.61
C GLN A 519 12.20 18.43 -15.49
N ASP A 520 11.28 19.07 -16.22
CA ASP A 520 11.08 20.51 -16.18
C ASP A 520 10.54 21.00 -14.82
N LYS A 521 9.57 20.28 -14.24
CA LYS A 521 9.03 20.60 -12.90
C LYS A 521 10.10 20.49 -11.81
N GLY A 522 10.94 19.46 -11.86
CA GLY A 522 12.05 19.27 -10.94
C GLY A 522 13.05 20.43 -10.99
N ASN A 523 13.42 20.85 -12.21
CA ASN A 523 14.33 21.99 -12.42
C ASN A 523 13.75 23.32 -11.88
N ARG A 524 12.43 23.54 -12.02
CA ARG A 524 11.77 24.76 -11.52
C ARG A 524 11.61 24.80 -9.99
N GLN A 525 11.36 23.66 -9.34
CA GLN A 525 11.21 23.59 -7.88
C GLN A 525 12.54 23.81 -7.14
N ALA A 526 13.68 23.50 -7.75
CA ALA A 526 14.99 23.89 -7.23
C ALA A 526 15.16 25.43 -7.09
N ALA A 527 14.27 26.22 -7.73
CA ALA A 527 14.30 27.68 -7.72
C ALA A 527 13.20 28.36 -6.86
N SER A 528 12.30 27.62 -6.19
CA SER A 528 11.28 28.25 -5.33
C SER A 528 10.64 27.30 -4.29
N PRO A 529 10.58 27.69 -2.99
CA PRO A 529 10.01 26.87 -1.92
C PRO A 529 8.52 27.20 -1.70
N ALA A 530 7.64 26.71 -2.57
CA ALA A 530 6.20 26.78 -2.32
C ALA A 530 5.59 25.38 -2.43
N GLN A 531 5.29 24.80 -1.26
CA GLN A 531 4.61 23.51 -1.13
C GLN A 531 3.14 23.67 -1.50
N SER A 532 2.70 22.95 -2.54
CA SER A 532 1.28 22.71 -2.80
C SER A 532 1.03 21.23 -3.11
N SER A 533 -0.25 20.86 -3.01
CA SER A 533 -0.83 19.54 -2.75
C SER A 533 -0.29 18.31 -3.51
N PHE A 534 -0.36 17.16 -2.81
CA PHE A 534 0.08 15.79 -3.15
C PHE A 534 -0.60 15.11 -4.36
N LYS A 535 -0.81 15.78 -5.49
CA LYS A 535 -1.35 15.11 -6.69
C LYS A 535 -0.23 14.76 -7.66
N GLU A 536 -0.20 13.50 -8.09
CA GLU A 536 0.68 13.09 -9.18
C GLU A 536 0.25 13.83 -10.46
N GLU A 537 1.12 14.72 -10.94
CA GLU A 537 0.92 15.44 -12.18
C GLU A 537 2.09 15.15 -13.13
N CYS A 538 2.25 13.89 -13.55
CA CYS A 538 3.11 13.53 -14.69
C CYS A 538 2.29 13.04 -15.86
N GLU A 539 2.70 13.50 -17.04
CA GLU A 539 2.26 13.09 -18.36
C GLU A 539 2.26 11.57 -18.57
N CYS A 540 3.23 10.83 -18.01
CA CYS A 540 3.26 9.36 -18.04
C CYS A 540 1.97 8.72 -17.51
N THR A 541 1.34 9.32 -16.50
CA THR A 541 0.09 8.78 -15.94
C THR A 541 -1.15 9.23 -16.67
N ALA A 542 -1.13 10.43 -17.22
CA ALA A 542 -2.24 10.95 -18.00
C ALA A 542 -2.37 10.20 -19.34
N ARG A 543 -1.24 9.83 -19.95
CA ARG A 543 -1.20 9.16 -21.25
C ARG A 543 -1.35 7.64 -21.18
N ARG A 544 -0.98 7.02 -20.06
CA ARG A 544 -1.10 5.56 -19.95
C ARG A 544 -2.58 5.16 -19.81
N PRO A 545 -3.10 4.28 -20.66
CA PRO A 545 -4.44 3.75 -20.46
C PRO A 545 -4.50 3.05 -19.10
N ARG A 546 -5.57 3.33 -18.35
CA ARG A 546 -5.78 2.69 -17.04
C ARG A 546 -5.90 1.16 -17.18
N VAL A 547 -6.59 0.73 -18.23
CA VAL A 547 -6.81 -0.66 -18.60
C VAL A 547 -6.29 -0.83 -20.03
N PRO A 548 -5.17 -1.55 -20.23
CA PRO A 548 -4.66 -1.80 -21.57
C PRO A 548 -5.55 -2.80 -22.31
N ARG A 549 -5.66 -2.63 -23.63
CA ARG A 549 -6.28 -3.60 -24.53
C ARG A 549 -5.18 -4.28 -25.33
N GLU A 550 -5.17 -5.60 -25.32
CA GLU A 550 -4.27 -6.35 -26.17
C GLU A 550 -4.85 -6.40 -27.59
N LEU A 551 -4.00 -6.14 -28.57
CA LEU A 551 -4.38 -6.32 -29.96
C LEU A 551 -4.53 -7.81 -30.22
N SER A 552 -5.75 -8.24 -30.54
CA SER A 552 -5.99 -9.61 -31.00
C SER A 552 -5.14 -9.84 -32.26
N ARG A 553 -4.22 -10.82 -32.24
CA ARG A 553 -3.44 -11.22 -33.42
C ARG A 553 -4.30 -11.92 -34.48
N ARG A 554 -5.49 -11.40 -34.78
CA ARG A 554 -6.35 -11.81 -35.89
C ARG A 554 -6.19 -10.80 -37.03
N GLY A 555 -5.10 -10.93 -37.76
CA GLY A 555 -4.89 -10.20 -39.01
C GLY A 555 -3.79 -10.91 -39.82
N PRO A 556 -4.01 -11.20 -41.12
CA PRO A 556 -3.00 -11.85 -41.93
C PRO A 556 -1.77 -10.94 -42.00
N LEU A 557 -0.60 -11.49 -41.62
CA LEU A 557 0.69 -10.85 -41.81
C LEU A 557 0.92 -10.69 -43.31
N THR A 558 0.63 -9.51 -43.85
CA THR A 558 1.10 -9.13 -45.17
C THR A 558 2.62 -9.04 -45.11
N ALA A 559 3.28 -9.92 -45.85
CA ALA A 559 4.72 -9.91 -46.06
C ALA A 559 5.17 -8.57 -46.65
N GLY A 560 6.28 -8.03 -46.14
CA GLY A 560 7.13 -7.11 -46.88
C GLY A 560 7.55 -5.84 -46.14
N ALA A 561 8.78 -5.83 -45.62
CA ALA A 561 9.85 -4.89 -46.03
C ALA A 561 11.08 -5.09 -45.11
N SER A 562 12.09 -5.76 -45.63
CA SER A 562 13.41 -5.88 -45.00
C SER A 562 14.11 -4.50 -44.92
N PRO A 563 14.83 -4.16 -43.83
CA PRO A 563 15.63 -2.94 -43.81
C PRO A 563 16.92 -3.15 -44.62
N LEU A 564 17.16 -2.24 -45.57
CA LEU A 564 18.41 -2.11 -46.32
C LEU A 564 19.60 -1.90 -45.35
N LYS A 565 20.64 -2.73 -45.47
CA LYS A 565 21.96 -2.50 -44.86
C LYS A 565 22.63 -1.30 -45.53
N PRO A 566 23.31 -0.39 -44.79
CA PRO A 566 24.21 0.58 -45.40
C PRO A 566 25.52 -0.12 -45.80
N GLY A 567 25.80 -0.08 -47.10
CA GLY A 567 27.05 -0.56 -47.68
C GLY A 567 28.21 0.38 -47.34
N ALA A 568 29.34 -0.21 -46.98
CA ALA A 568 30.63 0.47 -46.89
C ALA A 568 31.08 0.90 -48.29
N GLN A 569 31.50 2.15 -48.43
CA GLN A 569 32.37 2.60 -49.52
C GLN A 569 33.61 3.24 -48.92
N ALA A 570 34.75 2.60 -49.17
CA ALA A 570 36.08 3.18 -49.14
C ALA A 570 36.54 3.30 -50.60
N GLY A 571 37.17 4.43 -50.96
CA GLY A 571 37.96 4.56 -52.19
C GLY A 571 37.62 5.78 -53.05
N CYS A 572 38.17 6.95 -52.70
CA CYS A 572 39.22 7.68 -53.44
C CYS A 572 39.41 9.06 -52.82
#